data_AF-A0A838JUQ9-F1
#
_entry.id   AF-A0A838JUQ9-F1
#
_cell.length_a   1.000
_cell.length_b   1.000
_cell.length_c   1.000
_cell.angle_alpha   90.00
_cell.angle_beta   90.00
_cell.angle_gamma   90.00
#
_symmetry.space_group_name_H-M   'P 1'
#
loop_
_entity.id
_entity.type
_entity.pdbx_description
1 polymer ?
#
loop_
_entity_poly.entity_id
_entity_poly.type
_entity_poly.pdbx_seq_one_letter_code
_entity_poly.pdbx_strand_id
1 'polypeptide(L)'
;MDRESGRHHSRPQGNLPIQASSFVGRERELDELEGMLASNRLLTLTGPGGCGKTRLALQTAAHMADEFEDGVGFVELASLSATEPVAEGVARALGLRWGAGLSPAEALVDHLGPSETLLLLDNCEHLIEGCAGLADALLSSCPGLKILATSREALRVPGERAWLVPSLSLPDTREKVPPGQLARHESVRLFVE
;
A
#
# COMPACT_ATOMS: atom_id res chain seq x y z
N MET A 1 -41.38 0.46 16.66
CA MET A 1 -40.46 0.93 17.71
C MET A 1 -39.93 -0.30 18.41
N ASP A 2 -38.70 -0.76 18.25
CA ASP A 2 -37.54 -0.34 17.46
C ASP A 2 -36.71 -1.61 17.22
N ARG A 3 -36.21 -1.79 15.99
CA ARG A 3 -35.23 -2.84 15.67
C ARG A 3 -33.88 -2.16 15.51
N GLU A 4 -33.11 -2.10 16.59
CA GLU A 4 -31.66 -1.86 16.51
C GLU A 4 -31.00 -3.10 15.91
N SER A 5 -30.95 -3.14 14.58
CA SER A 5 -30.12 -4.06 13.83
C SER A 5 -28.70 -3.50 13.82
N GLY A 6 -27.91 -3.82 14.85
CA GLY A 6 -26.46 -3.61 14.83
C GLY A 6 -25.86 -4.40 13.67
N ARG A 7 -25.58 -3.72 12.55
CA ARG A 7 -24.82 -4.30 11.44
C ARG A 7 -23.37 -4.40 11.87
N HIS A 8 -22.96 -5.59 12.28
CA HIS A 8 -21.55 -5.96 12.34
C HIS A 8 -21.00 -5.97 10.91
N HIS A 9 -20.61 -4.81 10.40
CA HIS A 9 -19.65 -4.75 9.30
C HIS A 9 -18.33 -5.24 9.89
N SER A 10 -17.80 -6.35 9.40
CA SER A 10 -16.44 -6.78 9.72
C SER A 10 -15.50 -5.71 9.15
N ARG A 11 -15.09 -4.81 10.03
CA ARG A 11 -14.13 -3.73 9.76
C ARG A 11 -12.79 -4.34 9.32
N PRO A 12 -11.99 -3.67 8.50
CA PRO A 12 -10.58 -4.01 8.33
C PRO A 12 -9.85 -3.87 9.67
N GLN A 13 -9.89 -4.91 10.52
CA GLN A 13 -8.85 -5.07 11.53
C GLN A 13 -7.59 -5.38 10.75
N GLY A 14 -6.68 -4.40 10.66
CA GLY A 14 -5.63 -4.35 9.64
C GLY A 14 -4.93 -5.70 9.45
N ASN A 15 -4.92 -6.18 8.21
CA ASN A 15 -4.28 -7.45 7.82
C ASN A 15 -2.81 -7.25 7.42
N LEU A 16 -2.16 -6.23 7.98
CA LEU A 16 -0.75 -5.93 7.68
C LEU A 16 0.14 -7.09 8.14
N PRO A 17 1.02 -7.62 7.28
CA PRO A 17 1.93 -8.68 7.65
C PRO A 17 2.95 -8.21 8.69
N ILE A 18 3.23 -9.07 9.68
CA ILE A 18 4.30 -8.84 10.66
C ILE A 18 5.63 -8.76 9.92
N GLN A 19 6.35 -7.64 10.08
CA GLN A 19 7.67 -7.46 9.51
C GLN A 19 8.70 -8.27 10.31
N ALA A 20 9.32 -9.27 9.69
CA ALA A 20 10.17 -10.26 10.37
C ALA A 20 11.58 -9.75 10.76
N SER A 21 12.00 -8.58 10.26
CA SER A 21 13.27 -7.95 10.66
C SER A 21 13.05 -6.47 10.98
N SER A 22 14.05 -5.79 11.55
CA SER A 22 13.87 -4.38 11.88
C SER A 22 13.81 -3.52 10.62
N PHE A 23 13.11 -2.39 10.69
CA PHE A 23 13.11 -1.40 9.62
C PHE A 23 14.29 -0.45 9.85
N VAL A 24 15.30 -0.54 9.00
CA VAL A 24 16.58 0.14 9.21
C VAL A 24 16.75 1.29 8.23
N GLY A 25 16.97 2.49 8.78
CA GLY A 25 17.10 3.71 7.99
C GLY A 25 15.76 4.13 7.39
N ARG A 26 15.80 5.09 6.47
CA ARG A 26 14.62 5.62 5.76
C ARG A 26 13.60 6.38 6.60
N GLU A 27 14.00 6.95 7.74
CA GLU A 27 13.12 7.79 8.56
C GLU A 27 12.64 9.03 7.78
N ARG A 28 13.53 9.62 6.98
CA ARG A 28 13.19 10.75 6.10
C ARG A 28 12.16 10.37 5.04
N GLU A 29 12.33 9.22 4.42
CA GLU A 29 11.41 8.71 3.40
C GLU A 29 10.04 8.42 4.00
N LEU A 30 9.98 7.88 5.22
CA LEU A 30 8.71 7.71 5.93
C LEU A 30 8.00 9.05 6.16
N ASP A 31 8.70 10.04 6.72
CA ASP A 31 8.14 11.39 6.95
C ASP A 31 7.62 12.02 5.63
N GLU A 32 8.36 11.84 4.53
CA GLU A 32 7.98 12.37 3.22
C GLU A 32 6.73 11.67 2.67
N LEU A 33 6.65 10.34 2.82
CA LEU A 33 5.50 9.54 2.39
C LEU A 33 4.25 9.84 3.21
N GLU A 34 4.37 9.98 4.53
CA GLU A 34 3.28 10.39 5.42
C GLU A 34 2.75 11.78 5.01
N GLY A 35 3.62 12.75 4.78
CA GLY A 35 3.23 14.08 4.30
C GLY A 35 2.58 14.08 2.90
N MET A 36 3.05 13.21 2.01
CA MET A 36 2.41 13.02 0.70
C MET A 36 1.03 12.37 0.83
N LEU A 37 0.87 11.33 1.65
CA LEU A 37 -0.43 10.71 1.90
C LEU A 37 -1.40 11.64 2.61
N ALA A 38 -0.93 12.56 3.45
CA ALA A 38 -1.77 13.58 4.07
C ALA A 38 -2.47 14.47 3.01
N SER A 39 -1.78 14.78 1.90
CA SER A 39 -2.24 15.71 0.86
C SER A 39 -2.70 15.08 -0.45
N ASN A 40 -2.49 13.77 -0.64
CA ASN A 40 -2.85 13.05 -1.87
C ASN A 40 -3.65 11.79 -1.51
N ARG A 41 -4.66 11.45 -2.33
CA ARG A 41 -5.48 10.24 -2.12
C ARG A 41 -4.93 9.00 -2.83
N LEU A 42 -3.99 9.18 -3.75
CA LEU A 42 -3.28 8.10 -4.43
C LEU A 42 -1.79 8.40 -4.46
N LEU A 43 -1.01 7.53 -3.83
CA LEU A 43 0.45 7.55 -3.86
C LEU A 43 0.94 6.21 -4.40
N THR A 44 1.78 6.23 -5.43
CA THR A 44 2.40 5.02 -5.99
C THR A 44 3.90 5.06 -5.76
N LEU A 45 4.41 4.12 -4.97
CA LEU A 45 5.84 3.88 -4.83
C LEU A 45 6.33 3.16 -6.09
N THR A 46 7.23 3.81 -6.82
CA THR A 46 7.81 3.31 -8.07
C THR A 46 9.28 2.96 -7.89
N GLY A 47 9.80 2.11 -8.76
CA GLY A 47 11.22 1.76 -8.76
C GLY A 47 11.50 0.30 -9.11
N PRO A 48 12.78 -0.06 -9.30
CA PRO A 48 13.17 -1.41 -9.69
C PRO A 48 12.81 -2.47 -8.64
N GLY A 49 12.89 -3.75 -9.03
CA GLY A 49 12.77 -4.85 -8.08
C GLY A 49 13.84 -4.76 -6.98
N GLY A 50 13.48 -5.09 -5.74
CA GLY A 50 14.43 -5.13 -4.62
C GLY A 50 14.79 -3.78 -3.98
N CYS A 51 14.27 -2.63 -4.45
CA CYS A 51 14.53 -1.34 -3.79
C CYS A 51 13.73 -1.10 -2.49
N GLY A 52 12.94 -2.10 -2.05
CA GLY A 52 12.21 -2.06 -0.79
C GLY A 52 10.86 -1.32 -0.80
N LYS A 53 10.21 -1.18 -1.96
CA LYS A 53 8.89 -0.51 -2.08
C LYS A 53 7.84 -1.10 -1.15
N THR A 54 7.64 -2.42 -1.20
CA THR A 54 6.68 -3.15 -0.34
C THR A 54 6.93 -2.90 1.12
N ARG A 55 8.20 -3.01 1.54
CA ARG A 55 8.58 -2.79 2.94
C ARG A 55 8.34 -1.35 3.40
N LEU A 56 8.72 -0.37 2.57
CA LEU A 56 8.52 1.04 2.85
C LEU A 56 7.02 1.39 2.90
N ALA A 57 6.21 0.84 1.98
CA ALA A 57 4.76 1.01 1.98
C ALA A 57 4.12 0.43 3.25
N LEU A 58 4.48 -0.81 3.61
CA LEU A 58 3.98 -1.47 4.82
C LEU A 58 4.35 -0.70 6.09
N GLN A 59 5.59 -0.19 6.18
CA GLN A 59 6.01 0.62 7.32
C GLN A 59 5.26 1.95 7.40
N THR A 60 5.09 2.64 6.27
CA THR A 60 4.29 3.88 6.18
C THR A 60 2.86 3.62 6.63
N ALA A 61 2.25 2.53 6.15
CA ALA A 61 0.88 2.17 6.50
C ALA A 61 0.72 1.82 7.98
N ALA A 62 1.72 1.15 8.57
CA ALA A 62 1.73 0.83 10.00
C ALA A 62 1.85 2.10 10.86
N HIS A 63 2.65 3.09 10.45
CA HIS A 63 2.77 4.38 11.15
C HIS A 63 1.48 5.20 11.10
N MET A 64 0.81 5.21 9.95
CA MET A 64 -0.41 5.98 9.75
C MET A 64 -1.67 5.23 10.20
N ALA A 65 -1.57 3.99 10.69
CA ALA A 65 -2.73 3.14 10.95
C ALA A 65 -3.76 3.80 11.89
N ASP A 66 -3.29 4.56 12.88
CA ASP A 66 -4.14 5.25 13.86
C ASP A 66 -4.84 6.51 13.27
N GLU A 67 -4.44 6.98 12.08
CA GLU A 67 -5.09 8.09 11.38
C GLU A 67 -6.34 7.67 10.59
N PHE A 68 -6.54 6.37 10.37
CA PHE A 68 -7.65 5.83 9.60
C PHE A 68 -8.62 5.10 10.53
N GLU A 69 -9.79 5.69 10.80
CA GLU A 69 -10.76 5.16 11.76
C GLU A 69 -11.22 3.72 11.44
N ASP A 70 -11.26 3.38 10.14
CA ASP A 70 -11.63 2.05 9.66
C ASP A 70 -10.40 1.17 9.33
N GLY A 71 -9.20 1.69 9.55
CA GLY A 71 -7.95 0.96 9.51
C GLY A 71 -7.29 0.85 8.13
N VAL A 72 -6.45 -0.18 7.99
CA VAL A 72 -5.59 -0.39 6.81
C VAL A 72 -5.88 -1.74 6.18
N GLY A 73 -6.20 -1.76 4.88
CA GLY A 73 -6.32 -2.97 4.09
C GLY A 73 -5.05 -3.22 3.27
N PHE A 74 -4.46 -4.41 3.35
CA PHE A 74 -3.32 -4.83 2.55
C PHE A 74 -3.75 -5.89 1.53
N VAL A 75 -3.38 -5.69 0.27
CA VAL A 75 -3.61 -6.63 -0.83
C VAL A 75 -2.33 -6.89 -1.59
N GLU A 76 -1.81 -8.11 -1.48
CA GLU A 76 -0.69 -8.58 -2.28
C GLU A 76 -1.21 -9.14 -3.61
N LEU A 77 -0.93 -8.43 -4.71
CA LEU A 77 -1.42 -8.83 -6.03
C LEU A 77 -0.52 -9.84 -6.73
N ALA A 78 0.69 -10.10 -6.23
CA ALA A 78 1.66 -10.99 -6.89
C ALA A 78 1.15 -12.42 -7.11
N SER A 79 0.19 -12.90 -6.30
CA SER A 79 -0.42 -14.21 -6.45
C SER A 79 -1.61 -14.22 -7.42
N LEU A 80 -2.07 -13.05 -7.88
CA LEU A 80 -3.25 -12.94 -8.74
C LEU A 80 -2.87 -13.25 -10.20
N SER A 81 -3.66 -14.09 -10.85
CA SER A 81 -3.47 -14.37 -12.28
C SER A 81 -3.81 -13.14 -13.11
N ALA A 82 -3.09 -12.91 -14.21
CA ALA A 82 -3.42 -11.89 -15.21
C ALA A 82 -4.83 -12.04 -15.83
N THR A 83 -5.43 -13.22 -15.71
CA THR A 83 -6.79 -13.50 -16.19
C THR A 83 -7.87 -13.23 -15.14
N GLU A 84 -7.52 -13.05 -13.88
CA GLU A 84 -8.48 -12.80 -12.79
C GLU A 84 -8.73 -11.28 -12.67
N PRO A 85 -10.00 -10.84 -12.57
CA PRO A 85 -10.30 -9.43 -12.38
C PRO A 85 -9.69 -8.89 -11.08
N VAL A 86 -8.93 -7.78 -11.16
CA VAL A 86 -8.28 -7.17 -9.99
C VAL A 86 -9.27 -6.86 -8.87
N ALA A 87 -10.45 -6.34 -9.22
CA ALA A 87 -11.51 -6.05 -8.25
C ALA A 87 -11.95 -7.28 -7.45
N GLU A 88 -12.00 -8.46 -8.09
CA GLU A 88 -12.32 -9.72 -7.43
C GLU A 88 -11.21 -10.13 -6.45
N GLY A 89 -9.95 -10.07 -6.88
CA GLY A 89 -8.80 -10.36 -6.03
C GLY A 89 -8.74 -9.46 -4.80
N VAL A 90 -8.95 -8.14 -4.98
CA VAL A 90 -8.98 -7.15 -3.89
C VAL A 90 -10.14 -7.41 -2.94
N ALA A 91 -11.35 -7.64 -3.44
CA ALA A 91 -12.51 -7.95 -2.59
C ALA A 91 -12.28 -9.19 -1.74
N ARG A 92 -11.71 -10.25 -2.32
CA ARG A 92 -11.39 -11.50 -1.60
C ARG A 92 -10.29 -11.30 -0.57
N ALA A 93 -9.26 -10.53 -0.88
CA ALA A 93 -8.17 -10.21 0.05
C ALA A 93 -8.68 -9.43 1.27
N LEU A 94 -9.69 -8.56 1.08
CA LEU A 94 -10.39 -7.87 2.16
C LEU A 94 -11.46 -8.73 2.87
N GLY A 95 -11.58 -10.02 2.50
CA GLY A 95 -12.53 -10.95 3.12
C GLY A 95 -13.99 -10.70 2.73
N LEU A 96 -14.25 -9.91 1.69
CA LEU A 96 -15.59 -9.56 1.26
C LEU A 96 -16.27 -10.75 0.59
N ARG A 97 -17.57 -10.86 0.85
CA ARG A 97 -18.48 -11.73 0.13
C ARG A 97 -19.55 -10.86 -0.50
N TRP A 98 -19.79 -11.02 -1.79
CA TRP A 98 -20.83 -10.30 -2.51
C TRP A 98 -21.88 -11.25 -3.06
N GLY A 99 -23.11 -10.75 -3.17
CA GLY A 99 -24.26 -11.53 -3.62
C GLY A 99 -24.36 -11.62 -5.15
N ALA A 100 -25.24 -12.49 -5.63
CA ALA A 100 -25.57 -12.56 -7.05
C ALA A 100 -26.15 -11.21 -7.52
N GLY A 101 -25.61 -10.69 -8.62
CA GLY A 101 -26.04 -9.41 -9.22
C GLY A 101 -25.27 -8.18 -8.75
N LEU A 102 -24.35 -8.32 -7.78
CA LEU A 102 -23.39 -7.28 -7.40
C LEU A 102 -22.02 -7.63 -8.00
N SER A 103 -21.40 -6.70 -8.71
CA SER A 103 -20.03 -6.88 -9.18
C SER A 103 -19.03 -6.73 -8.02
N PRO A 104 -17.82 -7.32 -8.11
CA PRO A 104 -16.79 -7.15 -7.09
C PRO A 104 -16.40 -5.68 -6.86
N ALA A 105 -16.41 -4.85 -7.92
CA ALA A 105 -16.12 -3.43 -7.81
C ALA A 105 -17.21 -2.67 -7.03
N GLU A 106 -18.48 -2.96 -7.28
CA GLU A 106 -19.59 -2.37 -6.51
C GLU A 106 -19.52 -2.81 -5.04
N ALA A 107 -19.19 -4.08 -4.77
CA ALA A 107 -19.00 -4.56 -3.40
C ALA A 107 -17.87 -3.82 -2.66
N LEU A 108 -16.77 -3.50 -3.36
CA LEU A 108 -15.68 -2.69 -2.80
C LEU A 108 -16.13 -1.25 -2.52
N VAL A 109 -16.89 -0.65 -3.44
CA VAL A 109 -17.44 0.70 -3.24
C VAL A 109 -18.42 0.73 -2.05
N ASP A 110 -19.30 -0.24 -1.93
CA ASP A 110 -20.23 -0.35 -0.80
C ASP A 110 -19.49 -0.52 0.54
N HIS A 111 -18.37 -1.26 0.53
CA HIS A 111 -17.56 -1.50 1.72
C HIS A 111 -16.70 -0.28 2.11
N LEU A 112 -16.01 0.33 1.14
CA LEU A 112 -15.02 1.39 1.37
C LEU A 112 -15.63 2.79 1.33
N GLY A 113 -16.77 2.97 0.66
CA GLY A 113 -17.45 4.24 0.47
C GLY A 113 -17.71 5.04 1.76
N PRO A 114 -18.29 4.44 2.80
CA PRO A 114 -18.55 5.13 4.06
C PRO A 114 -17.33 5.17 5.01
N SER A 115 -16.18 4.62 4.61
CA SER A 115 -15.04 4.37 5.49
C SER A 115 -13.89 5.37 5.31
N GLU A 116 -13.17 5.63 6.39
CA GLU A 116 -11.85 6.27 6.37
C GLU A 116 -10.77 5.18 6.42
N THR A 117 -10.36 4.71 5.24
CA THR A 117 -9.47 3.54 5.07
C THR A 117 -8.24 3.89 4.25
N LEU A 118 -7.09 3.32 4.63
CA LEU A 118 -5.91 3.22 3.77
C LEU A 118 -5.84 1.84 3.10
N LEU A 119 -5.88 1.80 1.77
CA LEU A 119 -5.73 0.57 1.00
C LEU A 119 -4.32 0.49 0.39
N LEU A 120 -3.57 -0.54 0.77
CA LEU A 120 -2.30 -0.90 0.15
C LEU A 120 -2.50 -1.91 -0.97
N LEU A 121 -2.07 -1.54 -2.18
CA LEU A 121 -2.03 -2.42 -3.34
C LEU A 121 -0.56 -2.74 -3.66
N ASP A 122 -0.11 -3.95 -3.37
CA ASP A 122 1.29 -4.35 -3.57
C ASP A 122 1.49 -5.12 -4.88
N ASN A 123 2.61 -4.87 -5.56
CA ASN A 123 3.04 -5.52 -6.79
C ASN A 123 2.12 -5.31 -8.01
N CYS A 124 1.65 -4.08 -8.22
CA CYS A 124 0.74 -3.73 -9.32
C CYS A 124 1.36 -3.88 -10.73
N GLU A 125 2.69 -4.04 -10.88
CA GLU A 125 3.38 -3.98 -12.18
C GLU A 125 2.90 -4.97 -13.25
N HIS A 126 2.32 -6.10 -12.85
CA HIS A 126 1.82 -7.12 -13.76
C HIS A 126 0.33 -6.95 -14.09
N LEU A 127 -0.36 -6.02 -13.42
CA LEU A 127 -1.80 -5.76 -13.52
C LEU A 127 -2.09 -4.25 -13.61
N ILE A 128 -1.17 -3.46 -14.18
CA ILE A 128 -1.22 -2.00 -14.13
C ILE A 128 -2.56 -1.45 -14.60
N GLU A 129 -3.07 -1.90 -15.75
CA GLU A 129 -4.33 -1.42 -16.31
C GLU A 129 -5.53 -1.74 -15.39
N GLY A 130 -5.56 -2.95 -14.82
CA GLY A 130 -6.61 -3.36 -13.89
C GLY A 130 -6.54 -2.62 -12.56
N CYS A 131 -5.34 -2.37 -12.05
CA CYS A 131 -5.11 -1.58 -10.83
C CYS A 131 -5.50 -0.11 -11.05
N ALA A 132 -5.14 0.46 -12.20
CA ALA A 132 -5.47 1.83 -12.56
C ALA A 132 -6.99 2.03 -12.65
N GLY A 133 -7.69 1.13 -13.37
CA GLY A 133 -9.15 1.19 -13.48
C GLY A 133 -9.86 1.02 -12.15
N LEU A 134 -9.38 0.12 -11.29
CA LEU A 134 -9.95 -0.05 -9.95
C LEU A 134 -9.69 1.16 -9.06
N ALA A 135 -8.46 1.68 -9.03
CA ALA A 135 -8.11 2.85 -8.22
C ALA A 135 -8.95 4.07 -8.62
N ASP A 136 -9.12 4.32 -9.92
CA ASP A 136 -9.96 5.42 -10.42
C ASP A 136 -11.43 5.29 -9.97
N ALA A 137 -12.01 4.10 -10.11
CA ALA A 137 -13.39 3.83 -9.71
C ALA A 137 -13.61 3.99 -8.19
N LEU A 138 -12.70 3.45 -7.38
CA LEU A 138 -12.79 3.54 -5.92
C LEU A 138 -12.58 4.98 -5.43
N LEU A 139 -11.56 5.68 -5.94
CA LEU A 139 -11.28 7.05 -5.52
C LEU A 139 -12.39 8.03 -5.92
N SER A 140 -13.06 7.78 -7.04
CA SER A 140 -14.22 8.56 -7.48
C SER A 140 -15.44 8.37 -6.59
N SER A 141 -15.59 7.18 -5.98
CA SER A 141 -16.80 6.80 -5.23
C SER A 141 -16.65 6.84 -3.71
N CYS A 142 -15.41 6.75 -3.20
CA CYS A 142 -15.13 6.57 -1.78
C CYS A 142 -14.30 7.75 -1.24
N PRO A 143 -14.91 8.89 -0.85
CA PRO A 143 -14.17 10.12 -0.51
C PRO A 143 -13.18 9.97 0.66
N GLY A 144 -13.47 9.08 1.62
CA GLY A 144 -12.59 8.77 2.75
C GLY A 144 -11.44 7.79 2.43
N LEU A 145 -11.42 7.21 1.23
CA LEU A 145 -10.40 6.25 0.82
C LEU A 145 -9.10 6.96 0.39
N LYS A 146 -7.98 6.44 0.89
CA LYS A 146 -6.62 6.66 0.34
C LYS A 146 -6.01 5.35 -0.14
N ILE A 147 -5.20 5.41 -1.19
CA ILE A 147 -4.52 4.26 -1.78
C ILE A 147 -3.01 4.51 -1.78
N LEU A 148 -2.26 3.54 -1.27
CA LEU A 148 -0.81 3.43 -1.39
C LEU A 148 -0.46 2.20 -2.24
N ALA A 149 0.02 2.42 -3.46
CA ALA A 149 0.38 1.35 -4.37
C ALA A 149 1.89 1.12 -4.43
N THR A 150 2.32 -0.10 -4.72
CA THR A 150 3.72 -0.39 -5.12
C THR A 150 3.74 -0.97 -6.53
N SER A 151 4.67 -0.48 -7.35
CA SER A 151 4.80 -0.90 -8.75
C SER A 151 6.18 -0.58 -9.30
N ARG A 152 6.54 -1.12 -10.46
CA ARG A 152 7.74 -0.71 -11.19
C ARG A 152 7.58 0.65 -11.86
N GLU A 153 6.35 0.98 -12.25
CA GLU A 153 5.98 2.25 -12.90
C GLU A 153 4.65 2.78 -12.37
N ALA A 154 4.34 4.05 -12.64
CA ALA A 154 3.11 4.71 -12.23
C ALA A 154 1.86 4.05 -12.85
N LEU A 155 0.73 4.09 -12.15
CA LEU A 155 -0.56 3.58 -12.61
C LEU A 155 -1.19 4.49 -13.68
N ARG A 156 -0.79 5.77 -13.72
CA ARG A 156 -1.27 6.83 -14.63
C ARG A 156 -2.74 7.17 -14.43
N VAL A 157 -3.17 7.22 -13.17
CA VAL A 157 -4.54 7.59 -12.77
C VAL A 157 -4.60 9.08 -12.43
N PRO A 158 -5.69 9.81 -12.75
CA PRO A 158 -5.86 11.19 -12.32
C PRO A 158 -5.68 11.37 -10.80
N GLY A 159 -4.89 12.37 -10.40
CA GLY A 159 -4.59 12.63 -8.99
C GLY A 159 -3.53 11.70 -8.37
N GLU A 160 -2.94 10.78 -9.15
CA GLU A 160 -1.79 9.98 -8.71
C GLU A 160 -0.58 10.86 -8.42
N ARG A 161 0.01 10.67 -7.24
CA ARG A 161 1.38 11.05 -6.94
C ARG A 161 2.28 9.83 -7.13
N ALA A 162 3.11 9.81 -8.15
CA ALA A 162 4.16 8.79 -8.27
C ALA A 162 5.42 9.27 -7.54
N TRP A 163 6.00 8.42 -6.69
CA TRP A 163 7.23 8.70 -5.95
C TRP A 163 8.26 7.61 -6.21
N LEU A 164 9.46 7.98 -6.63
CA LEU A 164 10.53 7.05 -6.95
C LEU A 164 11.28 6.67 -5.67
N VAL A 165 11.20 5.39 -5.30
CA VAL A 165 11.88 4.91 -4.09
C VAL A 165 13.41 5.00 -4.28
N PRO A 166 14.13 5.78 -3.45
CA PRO A 166 15.57 5.87 -3.51
C PRO A 166 16.23 4.52 -3.24
N SER A 167 17.32 4.23 -3.95
CA SER A 167 18.21 3.12 -3.56
C SER A 167 18.82 3.41 -2.19
N LEU A 168 19.02 2.37 -1.37
CA LEU A 168 19.72 2.52 -0.10
C LEU A 168 21.11 3.10 -0.31
N SER A 169 21.54 3.92 0.64
CA SER A 169 22.87 4.54 0.61
C SER A 169 23.96 3.46 0.57
N LEU A 170 24.81 3.47 -0.46
CA LEU A 170 25.98 2.61 -0.57
C LEU A 170 27.22 3.35 -0.02
N PRO A 171 28.17 2.65 0.63
CA PRO A 171 29.51 3.18 0.81
C PRO A 171 30.13 3.48 -0.56
N ASP A 172 30.80 4.62 -0.69
CA ASP A 172 31.56 4.89 -1.92
C ASP A 172 32.63 3.80 -2.07
N THR A 173 32.53 3.01 -3.14
CA THR A 173 33.45 1.90 -3.41
C THR A 173 34.85 2.37 -3.81
N ARG A 174 35.02 3.66 -4.11
CA ARG A 174 36.29 4.30 -4.43
C ARG A 174 37.03 4.81 -3.19
N GLU A 175 36.33 5.00 -2.08
CA GLU A 175 36.93 5.37 -0.81
C GLU A 175 37.15 4.12 0.05
N LYS A 176 38.34 4.00 0.65
CA LYS A 176 38.57 2.99 1.69
C LYS A 176 37.85 3.43 2.97
N VAL A 177 36.55 3.21 3.03
CA VAL A 177 35.75 3.46 4.24
C VAL A 177 36.18 2.46 5.32
N PRO A 178 36.68 2.91 6.49
CA PRO A 178 37.09 2.00 7.57
C PRO A 178 35.90 1.15 8.06
N PRO A 179 36.11 -0.10 8.51
CA PRO A 179 35.03 -0.99 8.91
C PRO A 179 34.04 -0.41 9.94
N GLY A 180 34.53 0.41 10.89
CA GLY A 180 33.69 1.08 11.89
C GLY A 180 32.78 2.19 11.35
N GLN A 181 33.01 2.65 10.11
CA GLN A 181 32.18 3.66 9.43
C GLN A 181 31.21 3.02 8.41
N LEU A 182 31.46 1.78 7.99
CA LEU A 182 30.55 1.02 7.11
C LEU A 182 29.18 0.81 7.75
N ALA A 183 29.12 0.64 9.07
CA ALA A 183 27.87 0.49 9.83
C ALA A 183 26.94 1.73 9.79
N ARG A 184 27.38 2.85 9.18
CA ARG A 184 26.55 4.05 8.96
C ARG A 184 25.75 3.97 7.66
N HIS A 185 26.10 3.08 6.74
CA HIS A 185 25.39 2.90 5.48
C HIS A 185 24.23 1.93 5.65
N GLU A 186 23.06 2.31 5.14
CA GLU A 186 21.82 1.53 5.30
C GLU A 186 21.92 0.14 4.67
N SER A 187 22.59 0.04 3.51
CA SER A 187 22.86 -1.23 2.86
C SER A 187 23.71 -2.17 3.72
N VAL A 188 24.68 -1.65 4.48
CA VAL A 188 25.52 -2.46 5.38
C VAL A 188 24.73 -2.87 6.61
N ARG A 189 23.95 -1.96 7.23
CA ARG A 189 23.15 -2.29 8.41
C ARG A 189 22.11 -3.37 8.13
N LEU A 190 21.55 -3.40 6.92
CA LEU A 190 20.61 -4.43 6.48
C LEU A 190 21.20 -5.86 6.51
N PHE A 191 22.50 -6.03 6.21
CA PHE A 191 23.15 -7.35 6.13
C PHE A 191 23.80 -7.82 7.44
N VAL A 192 23.76 -7.01 8.51
CA VAL A 192 24.36 -7.33 9.81
C VAL A 192 23.29 -7.80 10.82
N GLU A 193 22.02 -7.82 10.42
CA GLU A 193 20.93 -8.50 11.14
C GLU A 193 20.83 -9.99 10.80
#